data_AF-A0A7X2PGB8-F1
#
_entry.id   AF-A0A7X2PGB8-F1
#
_cell.length_a   1.000
_cell.length_b   1.000
_cell.length_c   1.000
_cell.angle_alpha   90.00
_cell.angle_beta   90.00
_cell.angle_gamma   90.00
#
_symmetry.space_group_name_H-M   'P 1'
#
loop_
_entity.id
_entity.type
_entity.pdbx_description
1 polymer ?
#
loop_
_entity_poly.entity_id
_entity_poly.type
_entity_poly.pdbx_seq_one_letter_code
_entity_poly.pdbx_strand_id
1 'polypeptide(L)'
;MIHRIKGLSRNSGADHGFLPPAFGLRARRATKDEGLPQLSPGQRTYLAGALLIGMLAFAGVAAAQAPVTDGQTFAILVGVSEFQHLPREQWLQYAHADAETFARLLKSPRGGGLPAENVVLMTNKDATTQAVRKAFDTVKGRAGKKDTIIVMIAGHGAVESAGDRAAYILTNDSDPQDMKKTALPMGEIQTFIGEGLTKVARIMVFVDVCRAGNIGSISNAAVNGVVEKLGDSEGEILGFMASRPREVSYEGPEYGGGHGAFSYFLLKALSGEADKNGDKIITASEVIDYVQQNVKDATRDRQHPREFGTLDNATVMADANKPGIDLSR
;
A
#
# COMPACT_ATOMS: atom_id res chain seq x y z
N MET A 1 8.53 19.68 -24.03
CA MET A 1 8.33 19.26 -25.44
C MET A 1 7.70 17.87 -25.39
N ILE A 2 6.39 17.75 -25.65
CA ILE A 2 5.61 16.50 -25.46
C ILE A 2 5.70 15.68 -26.75
N HIS A 3 6.11 14.42 -26.66
CA HIS A 3 5.97 13.47 -27.77
C HIS A 3 4.68 12.67 -27.62
N ARG A 4 3.76 12.98 -28.53
CA ARG A 4 2.47 12.32 -28.75
C ARG A 4 2.70 11.21 -29.78
N ILE A 5 2.60 9.94 -29.39
CA ILE A 5 2.65 8.84 -30.37
C ILE A 5 1.25 8.64 -30.94
N LYS A 6 1.11 8.97 -32.23
CA LYS A 6 -0.06 8.66 -33.06
C LYS A 6 -0.03 7.18 -33.45
N GLY A 7 -1.20 6.55 -33.41
CA GLY A 7 -1.43 5.20 -33.89
C GLY A 7 -1.24 5.04 -35.40
N LEU A 8 -0.92 3.81 -35.79
CA LEU A 8 -0.92 3.35 -37.18
C LEU A 8 -1.80 2.10 -37.29
N SER A 9 -2.68 2.14 -38.27
CA SER A 9 -3.68 1.15 -38.64
C SER A 9 -3.21 0.32 -39.84
N ARG A 10 -3.43 -1.00 -39.75
CA ARG A 10 -3.75 -2.04 -40.77
C ARG A 10 -2.98 -2.14 -42.09
N ASN A 11 -2.45 -3.35 -42.37
CA ASN A 11 -2.83 -4.26 -43.49
C ASN A 11 -2.10 -5.62 -43.30
N SER A 12 -2.75 -6.80 -43.25
CA SER A 12 -3.36 -7.67 -44.30
C SER A 12 -2.40 -8.72 -44.91
N GLY A 13 -2.79 -10.00 -44.85
CA GLY A 13 -2.19 -11.17 -45.54
C GLY A 13 -1.92 -12.32 -44.56
N ALA A 14 -2.80 -13.30 -44.34
CA ALA A 14 -3.23 -14.43 -45.18
C ALA A 14 -2.29 -15.66 -45.09
N ASP A 15 -2.86 -16.72 -44.51
CA ASP A 15 -2.77 -18.16 -44.80
C ASP A 15 -1.66 -19.11 -44.29
N HIS A 16 -2.15 -20.35 -44.09
CA HIS A 16 -1.57 -21.62 -43.63
C HIS A 16 -1.56 -21.79 -42.09
N GLY A 17 -2.38 -22.62 -41.44
CA GLY A 17 -3.10 -23.81 -41.86
C GLY A 17 -2.46 -25.06 -41.25
N PHE A 18 -2.75 -25.38 -39.98
CA PHE A 18 -2.75 -26.76 -39.45
C PHE A 18 -3.29 -26.79 -38.00
N LEU A 19 -4.42 -27.48 -37.78
CA LEU A 19 -4.95 -27.88 -36.46
C LEU A 19 -5.08 -29.41 -36.43
N PRO A 20 -4.63 -30.09 -35.37
CA PRO A 20 -5.08 -31.44 -35.04
C PRO A 20 -6.08 -31.44 -33.85
N PRO A 21 -6.81 -32.55 -33.62
CA PRO A 21 -8.26 -32.50 -33.46
C PRO A 21 -8.78 -32.44 -32.01
N ALA A 22 -10.00 -31.92 -31.90
CA ALA A 22 -10.84 -31.92 -30.71
C ALA A 22 -11.28 -33.32 -30.29
N PHE A 23 -11.07 -33.65 -29.02
CA PHE A 23 -11.69 -34.79 -28.35
C PHE A 23 -13.17 -34.49 -28.10
N GLY A 24 -14.05 -35.14 -28.87
CA GLY A 24 -15.50 -35.12 -28.63
C GLY A 24 -15.89 -36.15 -27.58
N LEU A 25 -16.15 -35.72 -26.35
CA LEU A 25 -16.93 -36.51 -25.39
C LEU A 25 -18.42 -36.27 -25.62
N ARG A 26 -19.08 -37.23 -26.26
CA ARG A 26 -20.54 -37.34 -26.32
C ARG A 26 -21.06 -37.77 -24.95
N ALA A 27 -21.92 -36.93 -24.37
CA ALA A 27 -22.81 -37.32 -23.28
C ALA A 27 -23.78 -38.42 -23.76
N ARG A 28 -23.86 -39.54 -23.02
CA ARG A 28 -25.00 -40.46 -23.07
C ARG A 28 -25.78 -40.33 -21.76
N ARG A 29 -27.11 -40.27 -21.87
CA ARG A 29 -28.07 -40.22 -20.76
C ARG A 29 -28.80 -41.56 -20.65
N ALA A 30 -28.92 -42.01 -19.40
CA ALA A 30 -29.97 -42.81 -18.75
C ALA A 30 -30.21 -44.29 -19.13
N THR A 31 -30.12 -45.16 -18.12
CA THR A 31 -31.17 -46.04 -17.53
C THR A 31 -30.65 -46.46 -16.13
N LYS A 32 -31.25 -46.07 -14.99
CA LYS A 32 -32.39 -46.66 -14.24
C LYS A 32 -32.34 -48.19 -14.09
N ASP A 33 -32.57 -48.61 -12.84
CA ASP A 33 -32.60 -49.97 -12.27
C ASP A 33 -31.24 -50.64 -12.03
N GLU A 34 -30.82 -50.74 -10.77
CA GLU A 34 -30.60 -52.01 -10.07
C GLU A 34 -30.67 -51.78 -8.54
N GLY A 35 -31.43 -52.63 -7.86
CA GLY A 35 -31.88 -52.46 -6.48
C GLY A 35 -30.87 -52.90 -5.40
N LEU A 36 -31.14 -52.43 -4.18
CA LEU A 36 -30.45 -52.81 -2.95
C LEU A 36 -30.63 -54.31 -2.64
N PRO A 37 -29.57 -55.04 -2.22
CA PRO A 37 -29.71 -56.43 -1.80
C PRO A 37 -30.38 -56.55 -0.43
N GLN A 38 -31.44 -57.36 -0.38
CA GLN A 38 -32.14 -57.81 0.83
C GLN A 38 -31.30 -58.85 1.59
N LEU A 39 -31.23 -58.70 2.92
CA LEU A 39 -30.58 -59.64 3.83
C LEU A 39 -31.51 -60.83 4.17
N SER A 40 -30.97 -62.05 4.15
CA SER A 40 -31.70 -63.27 4.55
C SER A 40 -31.65 -63.52 6.06
N PRO A 41 -32.73 -64.02 6.68
CA PRO A 41 -32.79 -64.25 8.11
C PRO A 41 -32.29 -65.64 8.49
N GLY A 42 -31.30 -65.68 9.39
CA GLY A 42 -30.98 -66.89 10.15
C GLY A 42 -29.49 -67.10 10.37
N GLN A 43 -28.99 -66.62 11.51
CA GLN A 43 -28.22 -67.44 12.45
C GLN A 43 -27.89 -66.64 13.71
N ARG A 44 -28.03 -67.30 14.84
CA ARG A 44 -28.06 -66.77 16.20
C ARG A 44 -26.65 -66.72 16.82
N THR A 45 -26.41 -65.62 17.54
CA THR A 45 -25.65 -65.50 18.81
C THR A 45 -24.18 -65.92 18.87
N TYR A 46 -23.29 -64.93 19.06
CA TYR A 46 -22.18 -65.01 20.03
C TYR A 46 -21.96 -63.63 20.70
N LEU A 47 -21.89 -63.66 22.04
CA LEU A 47 -21.49 -62.57 22.93
C LEU A 47 -19.96 -62.41 22.89
N ALA A 48 -19.44 -61.17 22.81
CA ALA A 48 -18.38 -60.63 23.68
C ALA A 48 -17.83 -59.28 23.17
N GLY A 49 -17.97 -58.26 24.03
CA GLY A 49 -17.12 -57.07 24.20
C GLY A 49 -16.30 -56.50 23.04
N ALA A 50 -16.67 -55.29 22.63
CA ALA A 50 -15.72 -54.20 22.44
C ALA A 50 -16.43 -52.85 22.54
N LEU A 51 -16.09 -52.13 23.60
CA LEU A 51 -16.41 -50.74 23.85
C LEU A 51 -15.77 -49.89 22.72
N LEU A 52 -16.57 -49.16 21.95
CA LEU A 52 -16.06 -48.12 21.04
C LEU A 52 -16.91 -46.86 21.22
N ILE A 53 -16.47 -46.05 22.19
CA ILE A 53 -16.87 -44.67 22.34
C ILE A 53 -16.35 -43.94 21.09
N GLY A 54 -17.24 -43.62 20.15
CA GLY A 54 -16.94 -42.72 19.05
C GLY A 54 -16.78 -41.30 19.59
N MET A 55 -15.55 -40.92 19.97
CA MET A 55 -15.18 -39.52 20.15
C MET A 55 -15.13 -38.86 18.76
N LEU A 56 -16.19 -38.14 18.40
CA LEU A 56 -16.12 -37.08 17.40
C LEU A 56 -15.18 -36.00 17.94
N ALA A 57 -13.91 -36.07 17.52
CA ALA A 57 -12.96 -34.98 17.72
C ALA A 57 -13.40 -33.80 16.84
N PHE A 58 -14.19 -32.88 17.41
CA PHE A 58 -14.27 -31.52 16.90
C PHE A 58 -12.89 -30.88 17.12
N ALA A 59 -12.04 -30.94 16.10
CA ALA A 59 -10.88 -30.07 16.01
C ALA A 59 -11.41 -28.65 15.81
N GLY A 60 -11.67 -27.95 16.91
CA GLY A 60 -11.91 -26.53 16.90
C GLY A 60 -10.65 -25.85 16.35
N VAL A 61 -10.74 -25.34 15.13
CA VAL A 61 -9.77 -24.36 14.64
C VAL A 61 -10.02 -23.12 15.49
N ALA A 62 -9.28 -22.98 16.59
CA ALA A 62 -9.21 -21.74 17.32
C ALA A 62 -8.61 -20.71 16.35
N ALA A 63 -9.47 -19.86 15.78
CA ALA A 63 -9.03 -18.68 15.07
C ALA A 63 -8.12 -17.92 16.05
N ALA A 64 -6.83 -17.86 15.74
CA ALA A 64 -5.89 -17.05 16.49
C ALA A 64 -6.39 -15.61 16.39
N GLN A 65 -7.05 -15.14 17.45
CA GLN A 65 -7.40 -13.73 17.56
C GLN A 65 -6.08 -12.99 17.61
N ALA A 66 -5.82 -12.16 16.59
CA ALA A 66 -4.67 -11.27 16.59
C ALA A 66 -4.61 -10.56 17.95
N PRO A 67 -3.45 -10.55 18.64
CA PRO A 67 -3.35 -9.95 19.96
C PRO A 67 -3.85 -8.51 19.85
N VAL A 68 -4.81 -8.15 20.72
CA VAL A 68 -5.19 -6.76 20.92
C VAL A 68 -3.95 -6.05 21.43
N THR A 69 -3.25 -5.35 20.54
CA THR A 69 -2.13 -4.51 20.94
C THR A 69 -2.71 -3.36 21.76
N ASP A 70 -2.21 -3.18 22.97
CA ASP A 70 -2.58 -2.08 23.88
C ASP A 70 -2.24 -0.68 23.31
N GLY A 71 -1.60 -0.61 22.14
CA GLY A 71 -1.26 0.61 21.42
C GLY A 71 -2.28 1.02 20.36
N GLN A 72 -2.45 2.33 20.19
CA GLN A 72 -3.24 2.94 19.12
C GLN A 72 -2.40 3.17 17.86
N THR A 73 -3.07 3.30 16.72
CA THR A 73 -2.43 3.80 15.49
C THR A 73 -2.98 5.17 15.15
N PHE A 74 -2.08 6.11 14.87
CA PHE A 74 -2.38 7.45 14.37
C PHE A 74 -1.89 7.57 12.92
N ALA A 75 -2.63 8.30 12.09
CA ALA A 75 -2.28 8.49 10.68
C ALA A 75 -2.28 9.97 10.30
N ILE A 76 -1.23 10.38 9.59
CA ILE A 76 -1.11 11.69 8.96
C ILE A 76 -0.98 11.43 7.46
N LEU A 77 -2.01 11.80 6.72
CA LEU A 77 -2.15 11.48 5.31
C LEU A 77 -2.25 12.78 4.52
N VAL A 78 -1.27 13.02 3.65
CA VAL A 78 -1.12 14.26 2.89
C VAL A 78 -1.12 13.93 1.41
N GLY A 79 -2.07 14.49 0.65
CA GLY A 79 -2.16 14.30 -0.80
C GLY A 79 -2.37 15.61 -1.53
N VAL A 80 -1.38 16.05 -2.30
CA VAL A 80 -1.42 17.37 -2.95
C VAL A 80 -1.36 17.23 -4.47
N SER A 81 -2.50 17.45 -5.11
CA SER A 81 -2.61 17.49 -6.57
C SER A 81 -2.63 18.91 -7.10
N GLU A 82 -3.31 19.81 -6.38
CA GLU A 82 -3.47 21.21 -6.75
C GLU A 82 -2.49 22.09 -5.97
N PHE A 83 -1.87 23.06 -6.65
CA PHE A 83 -0.88 23.96 -6.05
C PHE A 83 -1.20 25.40 -6.42
N GLN A 84 -1.36 26.26 -5.41
CA GLN A 84 -1.77 27.65 -5.56
C GLN A 84 -0.78 28.48 -6.40
N HIS A 85 0.52 28.21 -6.24
CA HIS A 85 1.59 28.98 -6.87
C HIS A 85 2.23 28.26 -8.08
N LEU A 86 1.62 27.17 -8.57
CA LEU A 86 2.05 26.50 -9.78
C LEU A 86 1.03 26.68 -10.91
N PRO A 87 1.51 26.76 -12.17
CA PRO A 87 0.62 26.67 -13.31
C PRO A 87 -0.07 25.31 -13.34
N ARG A 88 -1.33 25.26 -13.80
CA ARG A 88 -2.18 24.05 -13.77
C ARG A 88 -1.58 22.87 -14.52
N GLU A 89 -0.75 23.12 -15.53
CA GLU A 89 -0.07 22.09 -16.31
C GLU A 89 1.01 21.34 -15.49
N GLN A 90 1.36 21.86 -14.31
CA GLN A 90 2.28 21.23 -13.36
C GLN A 90 1.54 20.61 -12.16
N TRP A 91 0.21 20.68 -12.11
CA TRP A 91 -0.57 19.97 -11.10
C TRP A 91 -0.49 18.47 -11.32
N LEU A 92 -0.49 17.72 -10.21
CA LEU A 92 -0.68 16.28 -10.26
C LEU A 92 -2.18 15.97 -10.40
N GLN A 93 -2.50 14.74 -10.74
CA GLN A 93 -3.87 14.31 -10.99
C GLN A 93 -4.41 13.48 -9.84
N TYR A 94 -3.58 12.69 -9.15
CA TYR A 94 -4.08 11.62 -8.28
C TYR A 94 -3.48 11.57 -6.87
N ALA A 95 -2.48 12.39 -6.54
CA ALA A 95 -1.92 12.44 -5.19
C ALA A 95 -2.96 12.64 -4.06
N HIS A 96 -4.01 13.46 -4.27
CA HIS A 96 -5.11 13.59 -3.31
C HIS A 96 -5.92 12.28 -3.16
N ALA A 97 -6.19 11.60 -4.29
CA ALA A 97 -6.93 10.34 -4.31
C ALA A 97 -6.15 9.21 -3.62
N ASP A 98 -4.82 9.21 -3.72
CA ASP A 98 -3.95 8.30 -2.98
C ASP A 98 -4.15 8.43 -1.47
N ALA A 99 -4.07 9.66 -0.93
CA ALA A 99 -4.25 9.92 0.50
C ALA A 99 -5.68 9.60 0.99
N GLU A 100 -6.70 9.96 0.21
CA GLU A 100 -8.10 9.65 0.53
C GLU A 100 -8.37 8.15 0.57
N THR A 101 -7.81 7.41 -0.38
CA THR A 101 -8.00 5.95 -0.46
C THR A 101 -7.24 5.24 0.65
N PHE A 102 -6.04 5.71 0.99
CA PHE A 102 -5.30 5.24 2.16
C PHE A 102 -6.08 5.49 3.46
N ALA A 103 -6.72 6.66 3.59
CA ALA A 103 -7.57 6.95 4.75
C ALA A 103 -8.75 5.99 4.86
N ARG A 104 -9.42 5.67 3.74
CA ARG A 104 -10.51 4.68 3.72
C ARG A 104 -10.01 3.29 4.11
N LEU A 105 -8.84 2.88 3.61
CA LEU A 105 -8.22 1.61 3.95
C LEU A 105 -7.95 1.51 5.46
N LEU A 106 -7.26 2.49 6.05
CA LEU A 106 -6.92 2.47 7.48
C LEU A 106 -8.15 2.45 8.40
N LYS A 107 -9.24 3.11 7.98
CA LYS A 107 -10.51 3.09 8.71
C LYS A 107 -11.29 1.77 8.53
N SER A 108 -10.96 0.98 7.52
CA SER A 108 -11.59 -0.33 7.31
C SER A 108 -11.05 -1.36 8.32
N PRO A 109 -11.84 -2.38 8.69
CA PRO A 109 -11.38 -3.45 9.58
C PRO A 109 -10.06 -4.13 9.14
N ARG A 110 -9.86 -4.30 7.82
CA ARG A 110 -8.62 -4.87 7.25
C ARG A 110 -7.39 -4.01 7.49
N GLY A 111 -7.52 -2.68 7.36
CA GLY A 111 -6.44 -1.72 7.56
C GLY A 111 -6.25 -1.28 9.03
N GLY A 112 -6.88 -1.97 9.98
CA GLY A 112 -6.73 -1.71 11.42
C GLY A 112 -7.94 -1.07 12.09
N GLY A 113 -8.94 -0.61 11.32
CA GLY A 113 -10.17 -0.04 11.87
C GLY A 113 -9.94 1.24 12.66
N LEU A 114 -9.02 2.10 12.20
CA LEU A 114 -8.63 3.30 12.94
C LEU A 114 -9.84 4.21 13.21
N PRO A 115 -10.02 4.70 14.45
CA PRO A 115 -11.00 5.73 14.77
C PRO A 115 -10.80 6.98 13.90
N ALA A 116 -11.89 7.66 13.55
CA ALA A 116 -11.83 8.82 12.65
C ALA A 116 -10.94 9.95 13.23
N GLU A 117 -10.98 10.13 14.54
CA GLU A 117 -10.17 11.09 15.29
C GLU A 117 -8.66 10.77 15.26
N ASN A 118 -8.27 9.54 14.93
CA ASN A 118 -6.87 9.14 14.81
C ASN A 118 -6.31 9.31 13.39
N VAL A 119 -7.15 9.70 12.42
CA VAL A 119 -6.75 9.90 11.02
C VAL A 119 -6.85 11.38 10.66
N VAL A 120 -5.70 12.03 10.52
CA VAL A 120 -5.60 13.40 9.99
C VAL A 120 -5.36 13.32 8.49
N LEU A 121 -6.40 13.57 7.70
CA LEU A 121 -6.33 13.62 6.24
C LEU A 121 -6.33 15.07 5.78
N MET A 122 -5.35 15.44 4.95
CA MET A 122 -5.23 16.77 4.35
C MET A 122 -5.01 16.60 2.84
N THR A 123 -5.92 17.13 2.03
CA THR A 123 -5.78 17.11 0.57
C THR A 123 -5.91 18.49 -0.06
N ASN A 124 -5.19 18.71 -1.16
CA ASN A 124 -5.24 19.95 -1.95
C ASN A 124 -5.23 21.21 -1.06
N LYS A 125 -6.22 22.10 -1.19
CA LYS A 125 -6.32 23.36 -0.43
C LYS A 125 -6.21 23.21 1.10
N ASP A 126 -6.54 22.04 1.65
CA ASP A 126 -6.49 21.77 3.10
C ASP A 126 -5.10 21.29 3.53
N ALA A 127 -4.26 20.85 2.58
CA ALA A 127 -2.87 20.44 2.77
C ALA A 127 -1.91 21.62 2.63
N THR A 128 -2.06 22.61 3.50
CA THR A 128 -1.10 23.73 3.63
C THR A 128 0.10 23.34 4.49
N THR A 129 1.23 24.03 4.34
CA THR A 129 2.42 23.78 5.19
C THR A 129 2.11 23.95 6.68
N GLN A 130 1.30 24.94 7.03
CA GLN A 130 0.87 25.14 8.41
C GLN A 130 -0.03 23.99 8.91
N ALA A 131 -0.95 23.49 8.09
CA ALA A 131 -1.80 22.37 8.45
C ALA A 131 -0.98 21.09 8.71
N VAL A 132 0.00 20.80 7.85
CA VAL A 132 0.88 19.63 8.03
C VAL A 132 1.70 19.73 9.32
N ARG A 133 2.30 20.89 9.60
CA ARG A 133 3.04 21.11 10.86
C ARG A 133 2.12 20.94 12.08
N LYS A 134 0.91 21.49 12.03
CA LYS A 134 -0.09 21.33 13.10
C LYS A 134 -0.48 19.86 13.29
N ALA A 135 -0.61 19.09 12.20
CA ALA A 135 -0.89 17.66 12.28
C ALA A 135 0.24 16.89 12.97
N PHE A 136 1.50 17.18 12.62
CA PHE A 136 2.67 16.63 13.31
C PHE A 136 2.64 16.93 14.82
N ASP A 137 2.40 18.17 15.21
CA ASP A 137 2.34 18.55 16.63
C ASP A 137 1.17 17.88 17.36
N THR A 138 0.01 17.81 16.70
CA THR A 138 -1.19 17.15 17.26
C THR A 138 -0.94 15.67 17.53
N VAL A 139 -0.36 14.95 16.57
CA VAL A 139 -0.08 13.51 16.74
C VAL A 139 1.05 13.27 17.75
N LYS A 140 2.13 14.08 17.72
CA LYS A 140 3.19 14.02 18.75
C LYS A 140 2.66 14.23 20.17
N GLY A 141 1.64 15.06 20.34
CA GLY A 141 1.00 15.31 21.63
C GLY A 141 0.07 14.20 22.10
N ARG A 142 -0.38 13.30 21.21
CA ARG A 142 -1.36 12.24 21.51
C ARG A 142 -0.74 10.84 21.59
N ALA A 143 0.26 10.56 20.75
CA ALA A 143 0.87 9.25 20.67
C ALA A 143 1.85 8.99 21.82
N GLY A 144 1.85 7.77 22.35
CA GLY A 144 2.72 7.30 23.42
C GLY A 144 3.48 6.01 23.08
N LYS A 145 4.14 5.45 24.10
CA LYS A 145 5.19 4.40 23.96
C LYS A 145 4.77 3.09 23.30
N LYS A 146 3.46 2.81 23.21
CA LYS A 146 2.93 1.59 22.58
C LYS A 146 2.35 1.85 21.19
N ASP A 147 2.24 3.13 20.81
CA ASP A 147 1.48 3.54 19.65
C ASP A 147 2.31 3.46 18.37
N THR A 148 1.62 3.41 17.24
CA THR A 148 2.19 3.49 15.91
C THR A 148 1.78 4.80 15.26
N ILE A 149 2.71 5.48 14.60
CA ILE A 149 2.42 6.62 13.72
C ILE A 149 2.63 6.20 12.27
N ILE A 150 1.61 6.38 11.44
CA ILE A 150 1.68 6.24 9.99
C ILE A 150 1.72 7.63 9.38
N VAL A 151 2.69 7.89 8.52
CA VAL A 151 2.77 9.09 7.69
C VAL A 151 2.74 8.66 6.23
N MET A 152 1.78 9.16 5.46
CA MET A 152 1.75 8.99 4.01
C MET A 152 1.74 10.36 3.36
N ILE A 153 2.64 10.58 2.40
CA ILE A 153 2.72 11.83 1.66
C ILE A 153 2.81 11.52 0.17
N ALA A 154 1.85 12.02 -0.60
CA ALA A 154 1.85 12.02 -2.06
C ALA A 154 1.84 13.46 -2.59
N GLY A 155 2.74 13.77 -3.53
CA GLY A 155 2.86 15.14 -4.05
C GLY A 155 4.15 15.41 -4.82
N HIS A 156 4.47 16.69 -5.00
CA HIS A 156 5.73 17.11 -5.60
C HIS A 156 6.83 17.26 -4.55
N GLY A 157 8.03 16.84 -4.94
CA GLY A 157 9.26 17.13 -4.23
C GLY A 157 10.01 18.23 -4.97
N ALA A 158 10.75 19.05 -4.22
CA ALA A 158 11.60 20.08 -4.78
C ALA A 158 12.96 20.11 -4.07
N VAL A 159 13.98 20.63 -4.75
CA VAL A 159 15.31 20.86 -4.18
C VAL A 159 15.70 22.28 -4.51
N GLU A 160 16.20 23.01 -3.51
CA GLU A 160 16.71 24.35 -3.75
C GLU A 160 17.91 24.32 -4.71
N SER A 161 17.87 25.14 -5.77
CA SER A 161 18.90 25.13 -6.82
C SER A 161 20.23 25.78 -6.38
N ALA A 162 20.24 26.55 -5.28
CA ALA A 162 21.41 27.25 -4.75
C ALA A 162 21.53 27.05 -3.23
N GLY A 163 22.76 27.06 -2.70
CA GLY A 163 23.03 26.85 -1.28
C GLY A 163 23.10 25.37 -0.89
N ASP A 164 22.54 25.01 0.27
CA ASP A 164 22.69 23.69 0.90
C ASP A 164 21.95 22.54 0.17
N ARG A 165 21.27 22.83 -0.95
CA ARG A 165 20.46 21.87 -1.73
C ARG A 165 19.45 21.15 -0.84
N ALA A 166 18.80 21.90 0.05
CA ALA A 166 17.75 21.38 0.91
C ALA A 166 16.60 20.81 0.06
N ALA A 167 16.11 19.64 0.46
CA ALA A 167 14.97 19.00 -0.14
C ALA A 167 13.68 19.41 0.58
N TYR A 168 12.61 19.58 -0.19
CA TYR A 168 11.31 20.01 0.27
C TYR A 168 10.22 19.12 -0.32
N ILE A 169 9.13 18.96 0.42
CA ILE A 169 7.85 18.53 -0.13
C ILE A 169 7.00 19.77 -0.34
N LEU A 170 6.42 19.89 -1.54
CA LEU A 170 5.49 20.94 -1.85
C LEU A 170 4.11 20.60 -1.32
N THR A 171 3.57 21.54 -0.55
CA THR A 171 2.19 21.62 -0.09
C THR A 171 1.39 22.54 -1.02
N ASN A 172 0.07 22.64 -0.83
CA ASN A 172 -0.77 23.43 -1.72
C ASN A 172 -0.38 24.91 -1.81
N ASP A 173 0.04 25.50 -0.69
CA ASP A 173 0.44 26.91 -0.55
C ASP A 173 1.94 27.13 -0.76
N SER A 174 2.69 26.12 -1.22
CA SER A 174 4.11 26.27 -1.51
C SER A 174 4.37 27.18 -2.71
N ASP A 175 5.16 28.23 -2.51
CA ASP A 175 5.71 29.09 -3.56
C ASP A 175 7.12 28.60 -3.97
N PRO A 176 7.34 28.20 -5.24
CA PRO A 176 8.67 27.84 -5.74
C PRO A 176 9.73 28.94 -5.59
N GLN A 177 9.32 30.21 -5.46
CA GLN A 177 10.23 31.34 -5.27
C GLN A 177 10.60 31.57 -3.79
N ASP A 178 9.87 30.99 -2.83
CA ASP A 178 10.14 31.10 -1.38
C ASP A 178 9.96 29.78 -0.63
N MET A 179 10.44 28.68 -1.21
CA MET A 179 10.28 27.32 -0.65
C MET A 179 10.75 27.20 0.81
N LYS A 180 11.78 27.96 1.21
CA LYS A 180 12.29 27.99 2.59
C LYS A 180 11.22 28.36 3.61
N LYS A 181 10.28 29.23 3.26
CA LYS A 181 9.21 29.66 4.17
C LYS A 181 7.89 28.95 3.92
N THR A 182 7.61 28.61 2.66
CA THR A 182 6.27 28.16 2.24
C THR A 182 6.18 26.66 1.99
N ALA A 183 7.28 25.95 1.79
CA ALA A 183 7.29 24.49 1.58
C ALA A 183 7.70 23.75 2.85
N LEU A 184 7.45 22.44 2.89
CA LEU A 184 7.81 21.59 4.02
C LEU A 184 9.24 21.05 3.82
N PRO A 185 10.23 21.48 4.61
CA PRO A 185 11.59 20.97 4.48
C PRO A 185 11.64 19.50 4.88
N MET A 186 12.37 18.68 4.13
CA MET A 186 12.54 17.27 4.48
C MET A 186 13.25 17.07 5.82
N GLY A 187 14.10 18.02 6.22
CA GLY A 187 14.69 18.05 7.56
C GLY A 187 13.65 18.13 8.68
N GLU A 188 12.51 18.81 8.48
CA GLU A 188 11.45 18.84 9.49
C GLU A 188 10.76 17.48 9.63
N ILE A 189 10.59 16.74 8.53
CA ILE A 189 10.06 15.36 8.58
C ILE A 189 11.05 14.44 9.30
N GLN A 190 12.36 14.60 9.06
CA GLN A 190 13.37 13.86 9.82
C GLN A 190 13.30 14.15 11.31
N THR A 191 13.24 15.43 11.69
CA THR A 191 13.13 15.82 13.10
C THR A 191 11.86 15.24 13.72
N PHE A 192 10.72 15.31 13.03
CA PHE A 192 9.47 14.71 13.47
C PHE A 192 9.63 13.20 13.74
N ILE A 193 10.21 12.46 12.79
CA ILE A 193 10.39 11.01 12.90
C ILE A 193 11.39 10.68 14.01
N GLY A 194 12.56 11.32 14.01
CA GLY A 194 13.62 11.07 15.00
C GLY A 194 13.17 11.36 16.43
N GLU A 195 12.50 12.48 16.67
CA GLU A 195 11.89 12.78 17.98
C GLU A 195 10.76 11.79 18.30
N GLY A 196 9.94 11.44 17.31
CA GLY A 196 8.83 10.51 17.46
C GLY A 196 9.29 9.12 17.89
N LEU A 197 10.36 8.59 17.29
CA LEU A 197 10.93 7.27 17.61
C LEU A 197 11.41 7.16 19.07
N THR A 198 11.67 8.28 19.76
CA THR A 198 11.98 8.26 21.20
C THR A 198 10.73 8.12 22.09
N LYS A 199 9.54 8.29 21.52
CA LYS A 199 8.26 8.41 22.25
C LYS A 199 7.23 7.34 21.91
N VAL A 200 7.29 6.78 20.70
CA VAL A 200 6.32 5.79 20.21
C VAL A 200 6.97 4.44 19.96
N ALA A 201 6.17 3.38 19.83
CA ALA A 201 6.70 2.06 19.53
C ALA A 201 7.24 2.00 18.10
N ARG A 202 6.51 2.62 17.16
CA ARG A 202 6.77 2.47 15.73
C ARG A 202 6.39 3.68 14.91
N ILE A 203 7.16 3.96 13.87
CA ILE A 203 6.78 4.89 12.82
C ILE A 203 6.87 4.22 11.45
N MET A 204 5.81 4.35 10.65
CA MET A 204 5.78 3.91 9.26
C MET A 204 5.60 5.12 8.34
N VAL A 205 6.46 5.25 7.34
CA VAL A 205 6.50 6.42 6.46
C VAL A 205 6.47 5.97 5.00
N PHE A 206 5.44 6.40 4.27
CA PHE A 206 5.25 6.10 2.85
C PHE A 206 5.32 7.40 2.06
N VAL A 207 6.27 7.51 1.13
CA VAL A 207 6.53 8.77 0.42
C VAL A 207 6.43 8.56 -1.08
N ASP A 208 5.30 9.00 -1.64
CA ASP A 208 5.01 9.00 -3.08
C ASP A 208 5.24 10.39 -3.68
N VAL A 209 6.51 10.79 -3.69
CA VAL A 209 6.89 12.13 -4.11
C VAL A 209 7.58 12.10 -5.46
N CYS A 210 6.98 12.78 -6.44
CA CYS A 210 7.53 12.90 -7.79
C CYS A 210 8.42 14.14 -7.93
N ARG A 211 9.33 14.09 -8.90
CA ARG A 211 10.09 15.24 -9.35
C ARG A 211 9.16 16.18 -10.11
N ALA A 212 8.99 17.41 -9.63
CA ALA A 212 8.38 18.47 -10.42
C ALA A 212 9.31 18.86 -11.59
N GLY A 213 9.23 18.16 -12.71
CA GLY A 213 10.21 18.22 -13.82
C GLY A 213 10.49 19.60 -14.45
N ASN A 214 9.69 20.63 -14.15
CA ASN A 214 9.88 22.00 -14.67
C ASN A 214 10.03 23.08 -13.57
N ILE A 215 10.06 22.70 -12.29
CA ILE A 215 10.21 23.64 -11.15
C ILE A 215 11.68 23.64 -10.71
N GLY A 216 12.58 24.15 -11.56
CA GLY A 216 14.02 24.12 -11.26
C GLY A 216 14.62 22.72 -11.25
N SER A 217 15.94 22.62 -11.09
CA SER A 217 16.70 21.36 -11.19
C SER A 217 16.43 20.46 -9.98
N ILE A 218 15.29 19.77 -9.95
CA ILE A 218 14.89 18.92 -8.84
C ILE A 218 15.49 17.52 -8.99
N SER A 219 15.93 16.94 -7.88
CA SER A 219 16.38 15.55 -7.82
C SER A 219 15.66 14.81 -6.68
N ASN A 220 14.96 13.72 -7.00
CA ASN A 220 14.41 12.78 -6.01
C ASN A 220 15.49 12.27 -5.04
N ALA A 221 16.77 12.36 -5.42
CA ALA A 221 17.91 11.96 -4.62
C ALA A 221 18.01 12.67 -3.28
N ALA A 222 17.73 13.97 -3.27
CA ALA A 222 17.86 14.76 -2.05
C ALA A 222 16.70 14.45 -1.10
N VAL A 223 15.48 14.29 -1.62
CA VAL A 223 14.32 13.86 -0.82
C VAL A 223 14.60 12.51 -0.18
N ASN A 224 14.97 11.51 -0.98
CA ASN A 224 15.19 10.14 -0.50
C ASN A 224 16.38 10.01 0.45
N GLY A 225 17.52 10.62 0.12
CA GLY A 225 18.75 10.50 0.93
C GLY A 225 18.61 11.15 2.32
N VAL A 226 17.67 12.08 2.48
CA VAL A 226 17.31 12.64 3.78
C VAL A 226 16.49 11.62 4.57
N VAL A 227 15.40 11.07 4.03
CA VAL A 227 14.58 10.09 4.78
C VAL A 227 15.37 8.82 5.13
N GLU A 228 16.24 8.33 4.24
CA GLU A 228 17.05 7.11 4.47
C GLU A 228 17.95 7.19 5.71
N LYS A 229 18.48 8.37 6.06
CA LYS A 229 19.31 8.56 7.27
C LYS A 229 18.58 8.24 8.57
N LEU A 230 17.25 8.17 8.54
CA LEU A 230 16.45 7.81 9.72
C LEU A 230 16.50 6.32 10.02
N GLY A 231 16.89 5.48 9.05
CA GLY A 231 17.03 4.05 9.24
C GLY A 231 18.11 3.65 10.26
N ASP A 232 19.00 4.58 10.63
CA ASP A 232 20.03 4.38 11.66
C ASP A 232 19.52 4.59 13.10
N SER A 233 18.22 4.92 13.27
CA SER A 233 17.62 5.18 14.58
C SER A 233 17.28 3.89 15.34
N GLU A 234 17.33 3.93 16.68
CA GLU A 234 17.07 2.75 17.53
C GLU A 234 15.60 2.30 17.58
N GLY A 235 14.63 3.15 17.20
CA GLY A 235 13.20 2.81 17.22
C GLY A 235 12.75 2.03 15.98
N GLU A 236 11.64 1.29 16.08
CA GLU A 236 11.09 0.53 14.93
C GLU A 236 10.58 1.50 13.86
N ILE A 237 11.28 1.55 12.73
CA ILE A 237 10.87 2.36 11.59
C ILE A 237 10.77 1.51 10.32
N LEU A 238 9.71 1.73 9.56
CA LEU A 238 9.65 1.39 8.15
C LEU A 238 9.49 2.67 7.35
N GLY A 239 10.50 3.00 6.56
CA GLY A 239 10.34 3.99 5.51
C GLY A 239 10.25 3.30 4.15
N PHE A 240 9.33 3.75 3.30
CA PHE A 240 9.16 3.21 1.96
C PHE A 240 8.98 4.34 0.95
N MET A 241 10.03 4.56 0.15
CA MET A 241 10.08 5.58 -0.88
C MET A 241 9.56 5.01 -2.20
N ALA A 242 8.75 5.78 -2.92
CA ALA A 242 8.13 5.32 -4.16
C ALA A 242 9.11 5.09 -5.32
N SER A 243 10.28 5.74 -5.31
CA SER A 243 11.26 5.67 -6.41
C SER A 243 12.68 5.81 -5.89
N ARG A 244 13.69 5.40 -6.66
CA ARG A 244 15.10 5.66 -6.33
C ARG A 244 15.49 7.13 -6.56
N PRO A 245 16.60 7.60 -5.96
CA PRO A 245 17.15 8.96 -6.11
C PRO A 245 17.14 9.61 -7.51
N ARG A 246 17.20 8.84 -8.60
CA ARG A 246 17.28 9.36 -9.97
C ARG A 246 16.10 8.94 -10.85
N GLU A 247 15.08 8.35 -10.24
CA GLU A 247 13.85 7.93 -10.89
C GLU A 247 12.72 8.93 -10.61
N VAL A 248 11.62 8.79 -11.34
CA VAL A 248 10.40 9.57 -11.11
C VAL A 248 9.32 8.65 -10.57
N SER A 249 8.35 9.20 -9.84
CA SER A 249 7.12 8.47 -9.50
C SER A 249 6.07 8.72 -10.58
N TYR A 250 5.43 7.66 -11.07
CA TYR A 250 4.41 7.76 -12.11
C TYR A 250 3.01 7.76 -11.49
N GLU A 251 2.07 8.48 -12.11
CA GLU A 251 0.64 8.42 -11.81
C GLU A 251 -0.16 8.28 -13.10
N GLY A 252 -1.38 7.75 -13.02
CA GLY A 252 -2.21 7.53 -14.21
C GLY A 252 -3.52 6.80 -13.93
N PRO A 253 -4.50 6.91 -14.85
CA PRO A 253 -5.78 6.21 -14.73
C PRO A 253 -5.67 4.69 -14.82
N GLU A 254 -4.57 4.15 -15.37
CA GLU A 254 -4.30 2.72 -15.42
C GLU A 254 -4.15 2.07 -14.03
N TYR A 255 -3.91 2.88 -13.00
CA TYR A 255 -3.78 2.44 -11.62
C TYR A 255 -5.13 2.54 -10.91
N GLY A 256 -6.09 1.69 -11.29
CA GLY A 256 -7.40 1.57 -10.63
C GLY A 256 -8.28 2.83 -10.71
N GLY A 257 -8.30 3.50 -11.86
CA GLY A 257 -9.12 4.67 -12.10
C GLY A 257 -8.42 5.99 -11.79
N GLY A 258 -7.22 5.95 -11.19
CA GLY A 258 -6.39 7.14 -10.97
C GLY A 258 -5.64 7.12 -9.65
N HIS A 259 -4.37 6.74 -9.69
CA HIS A 259 -3.47 6.70 -8.53
C HIS A 259 -2.01 6.90 -8.95
N GLY A 260 -1.13 7.18 -7.99
CA GLY A 260 0.30 6.95 -8.14
C GLY A 260 0.60 5.44 -8.24
N ALA A 261 1.56 5.03 -9.06
CA ALA A 261 1.90 3.62 -9.26
C ALA A 261 2.31 2.96 -7.93
N PHE A 262 3.14 3.64 -7.13
CA PHE A 262 3.53 3.17 -5.81
C PHE A 262 2.33 3.11 -4.86
N SER A 263 1.60 4.21 -4.72
CA SER A 263 0.42 4.28 -3.85
C SER A 263 -0.61 3.19 -4.19
N TYR A 264 -0.88 2.96 -5.48
CA TYR A 264 -1.78 1.92 -5.94
C TYR A 264 -1.35 0.52 -5.51
N PHE A 265 -0.11 0.12 -5.78
CA PHE A 265 0.35 -1.22 -5.40
C PHE A 265 0.52 -1.38 -3.89
N LEU A 266 0.82 -0.32 -3.15
CA LEU A 266 0.80 -0.33 -1.68
C LEU A 266 -0.62 -0.56 -1.15
N LEU A 267 -1.61 0.14 -1.69
CA LEU A 267 -3.02 -0.04 -1.36
C LEU A 267 -3.48 -1.47 -1.68
N LYS A 268 -3.09 -2.03 -2.84
CA LYS A 268 -3.38 -3.42 -3.22
C LYS A 268 -2.75 -4.44 -2.27
N ALA A 269 -1.49 -4.24 -1.92
CA ALA A 269 -0.76 -5.10 -0.98
C ALA A 269 -1.52 -5.18 0.36
N LEU A 270 -1.81 -4.03 0.96
CA LEU A 270 -2.53 -3.92 2.23
C LEU A 270 -4.01 -4.34 2.12
N SER A 271 -4.58 -4.34 0.90
CA SER A 271 -5.92 -4.87 0.65
C SER A 271 -5.96 -6.39 0.52
N GLY A 272 -4.82 -7.07 0.60
CA GLY A 272 -4.72 -8.51 0.70
C GLY A 272 -4.01 -9.20 -0.46
N GLU A 273 -3.61 -8.48 -1.50
CA GLU A 273 -2.97 -9.11 -2.68
C GLU A 273 -1.52 -9.51 -2.46
N ALA A 274 -0.91 -9.05 -1.36
CA ALA A 274 0.44 -9.44 -0.98
C ALA A 274 0.51 -10.77 -0.21
N ASP A 275 -0.63 -11.41 0.11
CA ASP A 275 -0.73 -12.70 0.82
C ASP A 275 -0.12 -13.84 0.00
N LYS A 276 1.20 -13.99 0.07
CA LYS A 276 1.95 -14.91 -0.79
C LYS A 276 1.89 -16.33 -0.26
N ASN A 277 1.82 -16.49 1.06
CA ASN A 277 1.77 -17.78 1.73
C ASN A 277 0.33 -18.30 1.94
N GLY A 278 -0.69 -17.46 1.72
CA GLY A 278 -2.10 -17.82 1.81
C GLY A 278 -2.67 -17.86 3.23
N ASP A 279 -1.94 -17.36 4.23
CA ASP A 279 -2.34 -17.38 5.63
C ASP A 279 -3.29 -16.25 6.04
N LYS A 280 -3.61 -15.35 5.08
CA LYS A 280 -4.52 -14.20 5.23
C LYS A 280 -3.99 -13.10 6.15
N ILE A 281 -2.72 -13.13 6.53
CA ILE A 281 -2.03 -12.09 7.28
C ILE A 281 -1.01 -11.45 6.36
N ILE A 282 -1.10 -10.14 6.19
CA ILE A 282 -0.16 -9.41 5.34
C ILE A 282 0.97 -8.89 6.19
N THR A 283 2.18 -9.38 5.97
CA THR A 283 3.39 -8.98 6.69
C THR A 283 4.16 -7.84 6.01
N ALA A 284 5.06 -7.18 6.74
CA ALA A 284 5.90 -6.11 6.20
C ALA A 284 6.74 -6.60 5.00
N SER A 285 7.36 -7.79 5.09
CA SER A 285 8.11 -8.36 3.96
C SER A 285 7.25 -8.62 2.73
N GLU A 286 6.01 -9.07 2.91
CA GLU A 286 5.10 -9.32 1.79
C GLU A 286 4.67 -8.02 1.11
N VAL A 287 4.39 -6.97 1.90
CA VAL A 287 4.12 -5.63 1.35
C VAL A 287 5.32 -5.13 0.55
N ILE A 288 6.53 -5.22 1.11
CA ILE A 288 7.76 -4.74 0.46
C ILE A 288 7.97 -5.48 -0.87
N ASP A 289 7.99 -6.82 -0.84
CA ASP A 289 8.17 -7.66 -2.03
C ASP A 289 7.12 -7.38 -3.10
N TYR A 290 5.84 -7.34 -2.70
CA TYR A 290 4.74 -7.11 -3.62
C TYR A 290 4.84 -5.74 -4.29
N VAL A 291 5.06 -4.68 -3.50
CA VAL A 291 5.12 -3.31 -4.02
C VAL A 291 6.33 -3.14 -4.93
N GLN A 292 7.50 -3.63 -4.54
CA GLN A 292 8.71 -3.53 -5.38
C GLN A 292 8.53 -4.22 -6.72
N GLN A 293 8.02 -5.45 -6.72
CA GLN A 293 7.83 -6.22 -7.94
C GLN A 293 6.79 -5.59 -8.85
N ASN A 294 5.61 -5.25 -8.32
CA ASN A 294 4.51 -4.78 -9.15
C ASN A 294 4.72 -3.35 -9.68
N VAL A 295 5.35 -2.46 -8.92
CA VAL A 295 5.68 -1.10 -9.40
C VAL A 295 6.72 -1.19 -10.52
N LYS A 296 7.75 -2.02 -10.35
CA LYS A 296 8.76 -2.27 -11.39
C LYS A 296 8.10 -2.76 -12.68
N ASP A 297 7.25 -3.78 -12.58
CA ASP A 297 6.58 -4.38 -13.74
C ASP A 297 5.63 -3.39 -14.43
N ALA A 298 4.78 -2.71 -13.67
CA ALA A 298 3.78 -1.79 -14.20
C ALA A 298 4.42 -0.56 -14.86
N THR A 299 5.53 -0.07 -14.31
CA THR A 299 6.24 1.07 -14.88
C THR A 299 7.23 0.70 -15.98
N ARG A 300 7.36 -0.59 -16.31
CA ARG A 300 8.34 -1.15 -17.27
C ARG A 300 9.79 -0.82 -16.85
N ASP A 301 10.12 -1.15 -15.61
CA ASP A 301 11.46 -0.99 -15.03
C ASP A 301 11.91 0.47 -14.86
N ARG A 302 10.96 1.42 -14.80
CA ARG A 302 11.26 2.87 -14.73
C ARG A 302 11.12 3.46 -13.33
N GLN A 303 10.53 2.73 -12.41
CA GLN A 303 10.35 3.13 -11.01
C GLN A 303 10.60 1.92 -10.10
N HIS A 304 11.46 2.11 -9.12
CA HIS A 304 11.84 1.10 -8.15
C HIS A 304 11.62 1.64 -6.73
N PRO A 305 10.56 1.20 -6.04
CA PRO A 305 10.37 1.50 -4.63
C PRO A 305 11.55 0.99 -3.80
N ARG A 306 11.89 1.73 -2.74
CA ARG A 306 12.97 1.39 -1.82
C ARG A 306 12.57 1.61 -0.39
N GLU A 307 12.75 0.58 0.42
CA GLU A 307 12.56 0.56 1.85
C GLU A 307 13.86 0.86 2.61
N PHE A 308 13.71 1.29 3.86
CA PHE A 308 14.78 1.38 4.85
C PHE A 308 14.17 1.31 6.25
N GLY A 309 15.03 1.09 7.24
CA GLY A 309 14.64 1.05 8.64
C GLY A 309 14.88 -0.30 9.29
N THR A 310 14.28 -0.46 10.46
CA THR A 310 14.55 -1.53 11.44
C THR A 310 13.32 -2.37 11.75
N LEU A 311 12.18 -2.09 11.10
CA LEU A 311 10.94 -2.83 11.34
C LEU A 311 11.11 -4.32 11.07
N ASP A 312 10.61 -5.17 11.98
CA ASP A 312 10.61 -6.61 11.79
C ASP A 312 9.77 -6.99 10.55
N ASN A 313 10.36 -7.80 9.67
CA ASN A 313 9.73 -8.33 8.46
C ASN A 313 8.41 -9.07 8.72
N ALA A 314 8.28 -9.71 9.89
CA ALA A 314 7.06 -10.42 10.31
C ALA A 314 5.99 -9.50 10.89
N THR A 315 6.23 -8.19 10.97
CA THR A 315 5.24 -7.22 11.45
C THR A 315 3.97 -7.31 10.61
N VAL A 316 2.83 -7.51 11.28
CA VAL A 316 1.51 -7.51 10.64
C VAL A 316 1.14 -6.11 10.19
N MET A 317 0.84 -5.97 8.90
CA MET A 317 0.47 -4.71 8.24
C MET A 317 -1.03 -4.65 7.90
N ALA A 318 -1.65 -5.80 7.61
CA ALA A 318 -3.09 -5.92 7.39
C ALA A 318 -3.59 -7.35 7.65
N ASP A 319 -4.90 -7.49 7.91
CA ASP A 319 -5.57 -8.78 8.13
C ASP A 319 -6.62 -9.01 7.04
N ALA A 320 -6.27 -9.87 6.06
CA ALA A 320 -7.10 -10.14 4.89
C ALA A 320 -8.37 -10.95 5.24
N ASN A 321 -8.49 -11.53 6.44
CA ASN A 321 -9.73 -12.15 6.92
C ASN A 321 -10.82 -11.10 7.21
N LYS A 322 -10.43 -9.84 7.43
CA LYS A 322 -11.35 -8.77 7.75
C LYS A 322 -11.86 -8.08 6.48
N PRO A 323 -13.08 -7.50 6.52
CA PRO A 323 -13.57 -6.65 5.44
C PRO A 323 -12.63 -5.48 5.17
N GLY A 324 -12.32 -5.24 3.90
CA GLY A 324 -11.50 -4.12 3.45
C GLY A 324 -12.29 -3.17 2.54
N ILE A 325 -11.56 -2.30 1.85
CA ILE A 325 -12.12 -1.47 0.79
C ILE A 325 -12.07 -2.21 -0.56
N ASP A 326 -12.97 -1.84 -1.46
CA ASP A 326 -12.89 -2.24 -2.86
C ASP A 326 -11.99 -1.25 -3.61
N LEU A 327 -10.92 -1.76 -4.23
CA LEU A 327 -9.97 -1.00 -5.05
C LEU A 327 -10.24 -1.20 -6.56
N SER A 328 -11.36 -1.82 -6.93
CA SER A 328 -11.57 -2.28 -8.30
C SER A 328 -11.75 -1.15 -9.34
N ARG A 329 -10.80 -1.20 -10.29
CA ARG A 329 -10.72 -0.79 -11.72
C ARG A 329 -11.22 0.58 -12.16
#